data_AF-A0A9J6GFK5-F1
#
_entry.id   AF-A0A9J6GFK5-F1
#
_cell.length_a   1.000
_cell.length_b   1.000
_cell.length_c   1.000
_cell.angle_alpha   90.00
_cell.angle_beta   90.00
_cell.angle_gamma   90.00
#
_symmetry.space_group_name_H-M   'P 1'
#
loop_
_entity.id
_entity.type
_entity.pdbx_description
1 polymer ?
#
loop_
_entity_poly.entity_id
_entity_poly.type
_entity_poly.pdbx_seq_one_letter_code
_entity_poly.pdbx_strand_id
1 'polypeptide(L)'
;MYLLLKELQLELGSQGHRFVSDALDHLIQELSDHINCQLENLHEQYYLEFELHVTDLSGALSLCALMDSMSPLPIVDSARTALQKNEKKWYESLAISLDEKATLSVVAMILDKIRTHQQKANRLFQQSWNETYTNIVMHELDDFLVRSLKPWVGWQVEAVLASPLDDSEEKTLDSIEAFSVIKTFLEDTFPLLNVDPEVLNVQRYHEWFGSRVIDRWFDVASRASEIVRGFVAADDLLPLNANVKYSSSFVKTADAINANVVKLWLLIEWPEHACSFSFIDCVHRWVSVYSAAIESKTESERRSGDGNNAAVPARLCVAVNDLMGILMYVQQIRSKIVDSYLGSRQGLTRFGDVEVRLHSVLGIINASKDRLLDIIVWRLLPGVEPRLDRVLSAQTTLAQEADVDGLLRSITACVTSLRANLEAEAFEAVLVLLWAKLTTLLKQSISRLRTRCGIDARAYSASFLGLSVVIQQLPKCFTFKGLRRPFSGRLGG
;
A
#
# COMPACT_ATOMS: atom_id res chain seq x y z
N MET A 1 -11.40 -55.08 -25.04
CA MET A 1 -9.94 -55.27 -25.01
C MET A 1 -9.40 -55.31 -23.58
N TYR A 2 -9.69 -54.33 -22.73
CA TYR A 2 -9.36 -54.29 -21.28
C TYR A 2 -9.73 -55.56 -20.47
N LEU A 3 -11.00 -56.00 -20.52
CA LEU A 3 -11.45 -57.22 -19.85
C LEU A 3 -10.77 -58.48 -20.41
N LEU A 4 -10.56 -58.51 -21.73
CA LEU A 4 -9.97 -59.62 -22.47
C LEU A 4 -8.49 -59.87 -22.10
N LEU A 5 -7.68 -58.82 -21.99
CA LEU A 5 -6.27 -58.93 -21.59
C LEU A 5 -6.11 -59.35 -20.12
N LYS A 6 -6.96 -58.81 -19.23
CA LYS A 6 -6.94 -59.15 -17.80
C LYS A 6 -7.47 -60.56 -17.52
N GLU A 7 -8.52 -61.00 -18.21
CA GLU A 7 -9.01 -62.38 -18.18
C GLU A 7 -7.96 -63.35 -18.72
N LEU A 8 -7.29 -63.01 -19.83
CA LEU A 8 -6.17 -63.81 -20.38
C LEU A 8 -5.03 -63.94 -19.37
N GLN A 9 -4.57 -62.86 -18.74
CA GLN A 9 -3.46 -62.89 -17.78
C GLN A 9 -3.82 -63.70 -16.52
N LEU A 10 -5.06 -63.59 -16.02
CA LEU A 10 -5.55 -64.38 -14.88
C LEU A 10 -5.70 -65.87 -15.20
N GLU A 11 -6.21 -66.22 -16.38
CA GLU A 11 -6.31 -67.63 -16.80
C GLU A 11 -4.93 -68.23 -17.06
N LEU A 12 -4.02 -67.51 -17.71
CA LEU A 12 -2.68 -68.00 -18.08
C LEU A 12 -1.71 -68.09 -16.89
N GLY A 13 -1.83 -67.20 -15.91
CA GLY A 13 -1.05 -67.26 -14.67
C GLY A 13 -1.38 -68.48 -13.79
N SER A 14 -2.58 -69.05 -13.94
CA SER A 14 -3.03 -70.21 -13.15
C SER A 14 -2.51 -71.56 -13.67
N GLN A 15 -2.07 -71.65 -14.94
CA GLN A 15 -1.75 -72.92 -15.61
C GLN A 15 -0.26 -73.17 -15.92
N GLY A 16 0.66 -72.36 -15.41
CA GLY A 16 2.11 -72.62 -15.56
C GLY A 16 2.64 -72.39 -16.99
N HIS A 17 1.98 -71.55 -17.79
CA HIS A 17 2.39 -71.22 -19.15
C HIS A 17 3.42 -70.07 -19.19
N ARG A 18 4.67 -70.35 -18.77
CA ARG A 18 5.80 -69.39 -18.81
C ARG A 18 5.93 -68.63 -20.14
N PHE A 19 5.81 -69.34 -21.26
CA PHE A 19 5.96 -68.77 -22.60
C PHE A 19 4.97 -67.63 -22.90
N VAL A 20 3.72 -67.74 -22.43
CA VAL A 20 2.70 -66.72 -22.72
C VAL A 20 2.86 -65.51 -21.79
N SER A 21 3.29 -65.74 -20.54
CA SER A 21 3.70 -64.66 -19.65
C SER A 21 4.87 -63.87 -20.24
N ASP A 22 5.93 -64.55 -20.69
CA ASP A 22 7.11 -63.92 -21.28
C ASP A 22 6.75 -63.12 -22.55
N ALA A 23 5.83 -63.63 -23.38
CA ALA A 23 5.36 -62.93 -24.58
C ALA A 23 4.51 -61.68 -24.25
N LEU A 24 3.68 -61.75 -23.21
CA LEU A 24 2.90 -60.59 -22.74
C LEU A 24 3.79 -59.53 -22.12
N ASP A 25 4.77 -59.92 -21.29
CA ASP A 25 5.74 -59.01 -20.70
C ASP A 25 6.58 -58.32 -21.79
N HIS A 26 7.01 -59.06 -22.81
CA HIS A 26 7.71 -58.48 -23.96
C HIS A 26 6.84 -57.49 -24.75
N LEU A 27 5.56 -57.79 -24.97
CA LEU A 27 4.62 -56.88 -25.65
C LEU A 27 4.34 -55.62 -24.83
N ILE A 28 4.20 -55.74 -23.51
CA ILE A 28 4.06 -54.60 -22.59
C ILE A 28 5.32 -53.74 -22.63
N GLN A 29 6.51 -54.35 -22.66
CA GLN A 29 7.78 -53.63 -22.77
C GLN A 29 7.87 -52.85 -24.09
N GLU A 30 7.59 -53.50 -25.23
CA GLU A 30 7.62 -52.85 -26.55
C GLU A 30 6.62 -51.70 -26.66
N LEU A 31 5.40 -51.87 -26.13
CA LEU A 31 4.40 -50.79 -26.08
C LEU A 31 4.85 -49.65 -25.16
N SER A 32 5.46 -49.96 -24.02
CA SER A 32 6.00 -48.97 -23.09
C SER A 32 7.12 -48.17 -23.77
N ASP A 33 8.03 -48.84 -24.46
CA ASP A 33 9.13 -48.21 -25.19
C ASP A 33 8.60 -47.33 -26.33
N HIS A 34 7.55 -47.77 -27.03
CA HIS A 34 6.88 -46.96 -28.04
C HIS A 34 6.26 -45.68 -27.44
N ILE A 35 5.50 -45.79 -26.35
CA ILE A 35 4.88 -44.63 -25.71
C ILE A 35 5.95 -43.69 -25.14
N ASN A 36 7.00 -44.22 -24.51
CA ASN A 36 8.12 -43.43 -24.00
C ASN A 36 8.80 -42.65 -25.13
N CYS A 37 9.00 -43.26 -26.30
CA CYS A 37 9.55 -42.58 -27.47
C CYS A 37 8.64 -41.44 -27.96
N GLN A 38 7.32 -41.61 -27.87
CA GLN A 38 6.38 -40.55 -28.23
C GLN A 38 6.37 -39.40 -27.20
N LEU A 39 6.37 -39.73 -25.91
CA LEU A 39 6.43 -38.73 -24.83
C LEU A 39 7.78 -38.00 -24.81
N GLU A 40 8.89 -38.65 -25.17
CA GLU A 40 10.20 -38.01 -25.30
C GLU A 40 10.25 -36.97 -26.44
N ASN A 41 9.25 -36.98 -27.33
CA ASN A 41 9.11 -36.06 -28.46
C ASN A 41 7.74 -35.35 -28.44
N LEU A 42 7.15 -35.15 -27.25
CA LEU A 42 5.79 -34.62 -27.09
C LEU A 42 5.59 -33.28 -27.83
N HIS A 43 6.50 -32.32 -27.67
CA HIS A 43 6.41 -31.02 -28.36
C HIS A 43 6.54 -31.08 -29.89
N GLU A 44 7.14 -32.14 -30.44
CA GLU A 44 7.30 -32.33 -31.88
C GLU A 44 6.14 -33.14 -32.49
N GLN A 45 5.57 -34.05 -31.71
CA GLN A 45 4.51 -34.97 -32.17
C GLN A 45 3.10 -34.45 -31.85
N TYR A 46 2.92 -33.77 -30.73
CA TYR A 46 1.62 -33.39 -30.20
C TYR A 46 1.48 -31.87 -30.06
N TYR A 47 0.98 -31.23 -31.12
CA TYR A 47 0.46 -29.87 -31.02
C TYR A 47 -0.86 -29.87 -30.23
N LEU A 48 -0.82 -29.42 -28.98
CA LEU A 48 -1.98 -29.29 -28.09
C LEU A 48 -3.06 -28.28 -28.58
N GLU A 49 -2.87 -27.72 -29.77
CA GLU A 49 -3.84 -26.86 -30.46
C GLU A 49 -4.81 -27.67 -31.35
N PHE A 50 -4.44 -28.90 -31.73
CA PHE A 50 -5.29 -29.76 -32.55
C PHE A 50 -5.98 -30.82 -31.69
N GLU A 51 -7.31 -30.89 -31.77
CA GLU A 51 -8.11 -31.85 -31.00
C GLU A 51 -7.70 -33.31 -31.24
N LEU A 52 -7.32 -33.66 -32.47
CA LEU A 52 -6.87 -35.02 -32.81
C LEU A 52 -5.62 -35.43 -32.03
N HIS A 53 -4.65 -34.53 -31.91
CA HIS A 53 -3.41 -34.80 -31.17
C HIS A 53 -3.69 -34.90 -29.68
N VAL A 54 -4.64 -34.11 -29.18
CA VAL A 54 -5.11 -34.18 -27.80
C VAL A 54 -5.76 -35.55 -27.51
N THR A 55 -6.59 -36.07 -28.42
CA THR A 55 -7.22 -37.38 -28.24
C THR A 55 -6.20 -38.51 -28.31
N ASP A 56 -5.22 -38.43 -29.20
CA ASP A 56 -4.17 -39.44 -29.35
C ASP A 56 -3.26 -39.48 -28.12
N LEU A 57 -2.81 -38.31 -27.64
CA LEU A 57 -2.05 -38.19 -26.41
C LEU A 57 -2.84 -38.71 -25.21
N SER A 58 -4.12 -38.36 -25.08
CA SER A 58 -4.98 -38.88 -24.02
C SER A 58 -5.07 -40.42 -24.05
N GLY A 59 -5.17 -41.00 -25.25
CA GLY A 59 -5.16 -42.45 -25.44
C GLY A 59 -3.85 -43.09 -24.98
N ALA A 60 -2.71 -42.52 -25.38
CA ALA A 60 -1.37 -42.97 -24.97
C ALA A 60 -1.20 -42.89 -23.44
N LEU A 61 -1.62 -41.79 -22.81
CA LEU A 61 -1.57 -41.59 -21.37
C LEU A 61 -2.43 -42.62 -20.62
N SER A 62 -3.66 -42.86 -21.09
CA SER A 62 -4.54 -43.89 -20.51
C SER A 62 -3.96 -45.30 -20.65
N LEU A 63 -3.30 -45.61 -21.78
CA LEU A 63 -2.63 -46.89 -21.98
C LEU A 63 -1.47 -47.09 -21.00
N CYS A 64 -0.63 -46.07 -20.78
CA CYS A 64 0.43 -46.13 -19.77
C CYS A 64 -0.12 -46.42 -18.37
N ALA A 65 -1.14 -45.68 -17.93
CA ALA A 65 -1.76 -45.89 -16.62
C ALA A 65 -2.34 -47.31 -16.48
N LEU A 66 -2.92 -47.85 -17.55
CA LEU A 66 -3.42 -49.23 -17.57
C LEU A 66 -2.28 -50.25 -17.50
N MET A 67 -1.22 -50.07 -18.27
CA MET A 67 -0.09 -51.00 -18.31
C MET A 67 0.64 -51.09 -16.98
N ASP A 68 0.82 -49.95 -16.30
CA ASP A 68 1.41 -49.88 -14.96
C ASP A 68 0.58 -50.66 -13.92
N SER A 69 -0.75 -50.66 -14.05
CA SER A 69 -1.61 -51.46 -13.17
C SER A 69 -1.56 -52.98 -13.41
N MET A 70 -1.02 -53.42 -14.55
CA MET A 70 -1.01 -54.84 -14.98
C MET A 70 0.38 -55.48 -14.95
N SER A 71 1.44 -54.69 -14.80
CA SER A 71 2.82 -55.14 -14.86
C SER A 71 3.59 -54.71 -13.61
N PRO A 72 4.55 -55.51 -13.10
CA PRO A 72 5.48 -55.05 -12.07
C PRO A 72 6.52 -54.05 -12.61
N LEU A 73 6.52 -53.77 -13.93
CA LEU A 73 7.44 -52.82 -14.55
C LEU A 73 7.06 -51.37 -14.20
N PRO A 74 8.03 -50.49 -13.93
CA PRO A 74 7.79 -49.08 -13.57
C PRO A 74 7.49 -48.23 -14.81
N ILE A 75 6.38 -48.51 -15.49
CA ILE A 75 6.03 -47.94 -16.81
C ILE A 75 5.71 -46.45 -16.66
N VAL A 76 4.97 -46.08 -15.61
CA VAL A 76 4.64 -44.68 -15.32
C VAL A 76 5.90 -43.86 -14.99
N ASP A 77 6.85 -44.43 -14.25
CA ASP A 77 8.10 -43.72 -13.91
C ASP A 77 9.02 -43.56 -15.12
N SER A 78 9.06 -44.57 -16.01
CA SER A 78 9.77 -44.47 -17.29
C SER A 78 9.19 -43.36 -18.16
N ALA A 79 7.87 -43.30 -18.29
CA ALA A 79 7.17 -42.26 -19.03
C ALA A 79 7.36 -40.87 -18.41
N ARG A 80 7.36 -40.76 -17.07
CA ARG A 80 7.68 -39.52 -16.35
C ARG A 80 9.09 -39.03 -16.72
N THR A 81 10.06 -39.93 -16.76
CA THR A 81 11.44 -39.62 -17.16
C THR A 81 11.54 -39.16 -18.61
N ALA A 82 10.79 -39.80 -19.52
CA ALA A 82 10.72 -39.40 -20.93
C ALA A 82 10.14 -37.99 -21.10
N LEU A 83 9.07 -37.67 -20.36
CA LEU A 83 8.47 -36.32 -20.34
C LEU A 83 9.43 -35.26 -19.82
N GLN A 84 10.10 -35.53 -18.70
CA GLN A 84 11.11 -34.62 -18.13
C GLN A 84 12.24 -34.34 -19.13
N LYS A 85 12.70 -35.38 -19.83
CA LYS A 85 13.72 -35.23 -20.89
C LYS A 85 13.22 -34.42 -22.08
N ASN A 86 11.96 -34.58 -22.50
CA ASN A 86 11.37 -33.78 -23.56
C ASN A 86 11.26 -32.31 -23.15
N GLU A 87 10.75 -32.04 -21.95
CA GLU A 87 10.59 -30.70 -21.41
C GLU A 87 11.91 -29.97 -21.28
N LYS A 88 12.93 -30.65 -20.77
CA LYS A 88 14.27 -30.08 -20.71
C LYS A 88 14.77 -29.59 -22.07
N LYS A 89 14.62 -30.40 -23.13
CA LYS A 89 15.00 -30.01 -24.50
C LYS A 89 14.17 -28.82 -24.99
N TRP A 90 12.88 -28.78 -24.66
CA TRP A 90 12.01 -27.67 -25.04
C TRP A 90 12.39 -26.37 -24.34
N TYR A 91 12.62 -26.41 -23.03
CA TYR A 91 13.12 -25.27 -22.27
C TYR A 91 14.49 -24.79 -22.78
N GLU A 92 15.41 -25.71 -23.12
CA GLU A 92 16.68 -25.37 -23.77
C GLU A 92 16.46 -24.65 -25.10
N SER A 93 15.47 -25.05 -25.90
CA SER A 93 15.12 -24.35 -27.15
C SER A 93 14.57 -22.93 -26.91
N LEU A 94 13.80 -22.73 -25.84
CA LEU A 94 13.28 -21.42 -25.44
C LEU A 94 14.40 -20.53 -24.87
N ALA A 95 15.35 -21.12 -24.13
CA ALA A 95 16.50 -20.43 -23.56
C ALA A 95 17.38 -19.75 -24.62
N ILE A 96 17.43 -20.26 -25.85
CA ILE A 96 18.17 -19.64 -26.96
C ILE A 96 17.68 -18.21 -27.23
N SER A 97 16.38 -17.95 -27.03
CA SER A 97 15.79 -16.62 -27.21
C SER A 97 15.89 -15.71 -25.96
N LEU A 98 16.33 -16.26 -24.83
CA LEU A 98 16.57 -15.59 -23.56
C LEU A 98 18.08 -15.32 -23.39
N ASP A 99 18.62 -14.41 -24.20
CA ASP A 99 19.95 -13.86 -23.93
C ASP A 99 19.90 -12.78 -22.83
N GLU A 100 21.05 -12.36 -22.30
CA GLU A 100 21.13 -11.31 -21.27
C GLU A 100 20.56 -9.96 -21.73
N LYS A 101 20.44 -9.74 -23.04
CA LYS A 101 19.94 -8.51 -23.67
C LYS A 101 18.50 -8.63 -24.15
N ALA A 102 17.82 -9.73 -23.83
CA ALA A 102 16.46 -9.97 -24.25
C ALA A 102 15.57 -8.86 -23.70
N THR A 103 14.70 -8.32 -24.55
CA THR A 103 13.71 -7.33 -24.12
C THR A 103 12.67 -7.98 -23.21
N LEU A 104 12.10 -7.21 -22.27
CA LEU A 104 11.04 -7.69 -21.38
C LEU A 104 9.87 -8.35 -22.13
N SER A 105 9.50 -7.84 -23.31
CA SER A 105 8.44 -8.42 -24.14
C SER A 105 8.74 -9.86 -24.59
N VAL A 106 10.01 -10.19 -24.84
CA VAL A 106 10.44 -11.55 -25.21
C VAL A 106 10.30 -12.47 -24.01
N VAL A 107 10.74 -12.02 -22.84
CA VAL A 107 10.59 -12.76 -21.58
C VAL A 107 9.11 -13.02 -21.27
N ALA A 108 8.27 -11.99 -21.34
CA ALA A 108 6.84 -12.10 -21.10
C ALA A 108 6.16 -13.08 -22.08
N MET A 109 6.52 -13.03 -23.37
CA MET A 109 6.00 -13.96 -24.37
C MET A 109 6.41 -15.42 -24.09
N ILE A 110 7.65 -15.67 -23.67
CA ILE A 110 8.13 -17.02 -23.36
C ILE A 110 7.39 -17.57 -22.13
N LEU A 111 7.27 -16.76 -21.08
CA LEU A 111 6.53 -17.13 -19.87
C LEU A 111 5.05 -17.39 -20.18
N ASP A 112 4.42 -16.58 -21.03
CA ASP A 112 3.05 -16.81 -21.47
C ASP A 112 2.89 -18.10 -22.29
N LYS A 113 3.86 -18.40 -23.17
CA LYS A 113 3.90 -19.65 -23.93
C LYS A 113 3.99 -20.87 -23.02
N ILE A 114 4.88 -20.82 -22.02
CA ILE A 114 5.03 -21.88 -21.01
C ILE A 114 3.72 -22.03 -20.23
N ARG A 115 3.16 -20.93 -19.73
CA ARG A 115 1.90 -20.92 -18.98
C ARG A 115 0.76 -21.54 -19.77
N THR A 116 0.57 -21.12 -21.01
CA THR A 116 -0.51 -21.60 -21.89
C THR A 116 -0.35 -23.09 -22.17
N HIS A 117 0.88 -23.56 -22.42
CA HIS A 117 1.16 -24.98 -22.61
C HIS A 117 0.81 -25.78 -21.35
N GLN A 118 1.32 -25.36 -20.18
CA GLN A 118 1.07 -26.05 -18.90
C GLN A 118 -0.41 -26.10 -18.55
N GLN A 119 -1.17 -25.02 -18.75
CA GLN A 119 -2.62 -25.02 -18.48
C GLN A 119 -3.38 -26.01 -19.36
N LYS A 120 -3.02 -26.13 -20.65
CA LYS A 120 -3.63 -27.10 -21.56
C LYS A 120 -3.22 -28.53 -21.19
N ALA A 121 -1.92 -28.76 -21.00
CA ALA A 121 -1.39 -30.08 -20.63
C ALA A 121 -1.95 -30.58 -19.29
N ASN A 122 -2.03 -29.72 -18.27
CA ASN A 122 -2.57 -30.07 -16.96
C ASN A 122 -3.98 -30.65 -17.03
N ARG A 123 -4.86 -30.10 -17.87
CA ARG A 123 -6.23 -30.63 -18.03
C ARG A 123 -6.22 -32.06 -18.57
N LEU A 124 -5.36 -32.34 -19.54
CA LEU A 124 -5.24 -33.65 -20.18
C LEU A 124 -4.62 -34.68 -19.24
N PHE A 125 -3.50 -34.32 -18.62
CA PHE A 125 -2.80 -35.18 -17.68
C PHE A 125 -3.65 -35.48 -16.45
N GLN A 126 -4.37 -34.49 -15.91
CA GLN A 126 -5.27 -34.72 -14.78
C GLN A 126 -6.42 -35.69 -15.13
N GLN A 127 -6.96 -35.61 -16.36
CA GLN A 127 -8.06 -36.47 -16.80
C GLN A 127 -7.61 -37.91 -17.09
N SER A 128 -6.44 -38.07 -17.73
CA SER A 128 -6.02 -39.36 -18.30
C SER A 128 -4.93 -40.07 -17.48
N TRP A 129 -4.22 -39.34 -16.62
CA TRP A 129 -3.10 -39.84 -15.80
C TRP A 129 -3.28 -39.59 -14.29
N ASN A 130 -4.31 -38.83 -13.89
CA ASN A 130 -4.60 -38.50 -12.48
C ASN A 130 -3.44 -37.79 -11.74
N GLU A 131 -2.55 -37.13 -12.48
CA GLU A 131 -1.48 -36.26 -11.99
C GLU A 131 -1.41 -35.05 -12.93
N THR A 132 -1.05 -33.87 -12.43
CA THR A 132 -0.90 -32.68 -13.30
C THR A 132 0.43 -32.71 -14.02
N TYR A 133 0.45 -32.21 -15.26
CA TYR A 133 1.66 -32.05 -16.06
C TYR A 133 2.72 -31.21 -15.34
N THR A 134 2.32 -30.07 -14.78
CA THR A 134 3.21 -29.17 -14.05
C THR A 134 3.93 -29.89 -12.91
N ASN A 135 3.27 -30.79 -12.18
CA ASN A 135 3.93 -31.55 -11.10
C ASN A 135 5.04 -32.46 -11.63
N ILE A 136 4.82 -33.12 -12.78
CA ILE A 136 5.80 -34.02 -13.40
C ILE A 136 7.07 -33.26 -13.81
N VAL A 137 6.92 -32.03 -14.30
CA VAL A 137 7.99 -31.28 -14.98
C VAL A 137 8.52 -30.10 -14.16
N MET A 138 8.04 -29.91 -12.93
CA MET A 138 8.32 -28.69 -12.15
C MET A 138 9.82 -28.49 -11.87
N HIS A 139 10.56 -29.56 -11.61
CA HIS A 139 12.00 -29.45 -11.37
C HIS A 139 12.75 -28.97 -12.62
N GLU A 140 12.35 -29.41 -13.80
CA GLU A 140 12.94 -28.93 -15.06
C GLU A 140 12.58 -27.47 -15.33
N LEU A 141 11.35 -27.06 -14.96
CA LEU A 141 10.93 -25.65 -15.01
C LEU A 141 11.73 -24.79 -14.01
N ASP A 142 11.87 -25.22 -12.75
CA ASP A 142 12.67 -24.54 -11.74
C ASP A 142 14.11 -24.32 -12.22
N ASP A 143 14.73 -25.38 -12.73
CA ASP A 143 16.06 -25.35 -13.32
C ASP A 143 16.17 -24.37 -14.48
N PHE A 144 15.19 -24.36 -15.39
CA PHE A 144 15.14 -23.42 -16.51
C PHE A 144 15.01 -21.97 -16.03
N LEU A 145 14.06 -21.67 -15.13
CA LEU A 145 13.83 -20.32 -14.62
C LEU A 145 15.08 -19.80 -13.90
N VAL A 146 15.72 -20.63 -13.07
CA VAL A 146 16.95 -20.26 -12.37
C VAL A 146 18.12 -20.10 -13.33
N ARG A 147 18.27 -20.96 -14.34
CA ARG A 147 19.41 -20.93 -15.26
C ARG A 147 19.30 -19.80 -16.29
N SER A 148 18.08 -19.46 -16.72
CA SER A 148 17.84 -18.51 -17.81
C SER A 148 17.34 -17.15 -17.32
N LEU A 149 16.37 -17.10 -16.40
CA LEU A 149 15.82 -15.81 -15.94
C LEU A 149 16.71 -15.13 -14.91
N LYS A 150 17.31 -15.87 -13.97
CA LYS A 150 18.13 -15.24 -12.92
C LYS A 150 19.31 -14.43 -13.50
N PRO A 151 20.09 -14.92 -14.48
CA PRO A 151 21.13 -14.10 -15.11
C PRO A 151 20.56 -12.87 -15.82
N TRP A 152 19.43 -13.02 -16.52
CA TRP A 152 18.75 -11.91 -17.18
C TRP A 152 18.29 -10.84 -16.18
N VAL A 153 17.66 -11.22 -15.07
CA VAL A 153 17.30 -10.31 -13.97
C VAL A 153 18.54 -9.63 -13.41
N GLY A 154 19.63 -10.39 -13.19
CA GLY A 154 20.91 -9.83 -12.73
C GLY A 154 21.44 -8.73 -13.67
N TRP A 155 21.34 -8.94 -14.98
CA TRP A 155 21.72 -7.92 -15.96
C TRP A 155 20.84 -6.66 -15.88
N GLN A 156 19.51 -6.82 -15.74
CA GLN A 156 18.59 -5.69 -15.55
C GLN A 156 18.90 -4.90 -14.28
N VAL A 157 19.16 -5.60 -13.17
CA VAL A 157 19.51 -4.99 -11.88
C VAL A 157 20.80 -4.19 -12.00
N GLU A 158 21.85 -4.77 -12.58
CA GLU A 158 23.12 -4.07 -12.78
C GLU A 158 22.94 -2.85 -13.72
N ALA A 159 22.12 -2.96 -14.76
CA ALA A 159 21.81 -1.83 -15.64
C ALA A 159 21.14 -0.68 -14.90
N VAL A 160 20.23 -0.97 -13.95
CA VAL A 160 19.61 0.04 -13.08
C VAL A 160 20.64 0.63 -12.12
N LEU A 161 21.43 -0.21 -11.43
CA LEU A 161 22.36 0.23 -10.41
C LEU A 161 23.55 1.03 -10.97
N ALA A 162 24.00 0.70 -12.17
CA ALA A 162 25.09 1.40 -12.87
C ALA A 162 24.64 2.74 -13.49
N SER A 163 23.33 2.95 -13.67
CA SER A 163 22.82 4.19 -14.25
C SER A 163 22.87 5.34 -13.24
N PRO A 164 23.22 6.57 -13.67
CA PRO A 164 23.09 7.75 -12.82
C PRO A 164 21.63 7.93 -12.40
N LEU A 165 21.41 8.49 -11.20
CA LEU A 165 20.06 8.72 -10.67
C LEU A 165 19.14 9.39 -11.70
N ASP A 166 19.59 10.45 -12.36
CA ASP A 166 18.74 11.29 -13.19
C ASP A 166 18.31 10.63 -14.51
N ASP A 167 19.05 9.62 -14.99
CA ASP A 167 18.80 8.92 -16.26
C ASP A 167 18.31 7.47 -16.06
N SER A 168 18.02 7.04 -14.82
CA SER A 168 17.69 5.65 -14.51
C SER A 168 16.18 5.34 -14.51
N GLU A 169 15.30 6.32 -14.75
CA GLU A 169 13.86 6.15 -14.52
C GLU A 169 13.22 5.07 -15.41
N GLU A 170 13.50 5.11 -16.73
CA GLU A 170 12.98 4.12 -17.69
C GLU A 170 13.44 2.69 -17.31
N LYS A 171 14.74 2.49 -17.07
CA LYS A 171 15.29 1.19 -16.67
C LYS A 171 14.75 0.70 -15.33
N THR A 172 14.52 1.62 -14.39
CA THR A 172 13.90 1.29 -13.11
C THR A 172 12.48 0.80 -13.33
N LEU A 173 11.68 1.48 -14.16
CA LEU A 173 10.32 1.06 -14.49
C LEU A 173 10.31 -0.32 -15.19
N ASP A 174 11.21 -0.54 -16.14
CA ASP A 174 11.37 -1.84 -16.80
C ASP A 174 11.68 -2.96 -15.79
N SER A 175 12.53 -2.68 -14.80
CA SER A 175 12.85 -3.65 -13.74
C SER A 175 11.68 -3.94 -12.78
N ILE A 176 10.82 -2.95 -12.53
CA ILE A 176 9.58 -3.14 -11.76
C ILE A 176 8.59 -4.00 -12.56
N GLU A 177 8.45 -3.74 -13.86
CA GLU A 177 7.58 -4.52 -14.74
C GLU A 177 8.09 -5.96 -14.87
N ALA A 178 9.41 -6.15 -15.01
CA ALA A 178 10.04 -7.46 -15.00
C ALA A 178 9.71 -8.25 -13.73
N PHE A 179 9.79 -7.62 -12.56
CA PHE A 179 9.39 -8.24 -11.30
C PHE A 179 7.91 -8.63 -11.30
N SER A 180 7.03 -7.74 -11.76
CA SER A 180 5.59 -8.02 -11.85
C SER A 180 5.29 -9.22 -12.75
N VAL A 181 5.91 -9.28 -13.94
CA VAL A 181 5.70 -10.38 -14.90
C VAL A 181 6.13 -11.72 -14.31
N ILE A 182 7.31 -11.77 -13.67
CA ILE A 182 7.81 -12.98 -13.02
C ILE A 182 6.89 -13.38 -11.86
N LYS A 183 6.52 -12.43 -11.00
CA LYS A 183 5.62 -12.68 -9.86
C LYS A 183 4.29 -13.25 -10.33
N THR A 184 3.61 -12.61 -11.28
CA THR A 184 2.31 -13.07 -11.80
C THR A 184 2.43 -14.47 -12.42
N PHE A 185 3.48 -14.75 -13.18
CA PHE A 185 3.70 -16.09 -13.74
C PHE A 185 3.82 -17.16 -12.63
N LEU A 186 4.56 -16.88 -11.57
CA LEU A 186 4.75 -17.81 -10.45
C LEU A 186 3.47 -17.98 -9.62
N GLU A 187 2.72 -16.91 -9.36
CA GLU A 187 1.43 -16.95 -8.67
C GLU A 187 0.37 -17.74 -9.45
N ASP A 188 0.41 -17.71 -10.78
CA ASP A 188 -0.45 -18.52 -11.64
C ASP A 188 -0.02 -20.00 -11.65
N THR A 189 1.28 -20.28 -11.48
CA THR A 189 1.85 -21.63 -11.63
C THR A 189 1.82 -22.42 -10.32
N PHE A 190 2.14 -21.79 -9.18
CA PHE A 190 2.25 -22.47 -7.88
C PHE A 190 0.97 -23.14 -7.37
N PRO A 191 -0.25 -22.60 -7.55
CA PRO A 191 -1.48 -23.27 -7.13
C PRO A 191 -1.73 -24.61 -7.83
N LEU A 192 -1.02 -24.89 -8.92
CA LEU A 192 -1.13 -26.13 -9.70
C LEU A 192 -0.20 -27.24 -9.17
N LEU A 193 0.61 -26.93 -8.15
CA LEU A 193 1.59 -27.84 -7.57
C LEU A 193 1.03 -28.66 -6.40
N ASN A 194 1.40 -29.93 -6.38
CA ASN A 194 1.27 -30.83 -5.23
C ASN A 194 2.61 -31.02 -4.50
N VAL A 195 3.67 -30.34 -4.95
CA VAL A 195 4.99 -30.33 -4.33
C VAL A 195 5.08 -29.17 -3.36
N ASP A 196 5.77 -29.35 -2.23
CA ASP A 196 6.04 -28.27 -1.30
C ASP A 196 6.83 -27.15 -2.01
N PRO A 197 6.25 -25.94 -2.12
CA PRO A 197 6.92 -24.81 -2.77
C PRO A 197 8.28 -24.47 -2.16
N GLU A 198 8.52 -24.79 -0.87
CA GLU A 198 9.80 -24.53 -0.18
C GLU A 198 10.98 -25.32 -0.78
N VAL A 199 10.72 -26.35 -1.60
CA VAL A 199 11.75 -27.17 -2.27
C VAL A 199 12.27 -26.52 -3.56
N LEU A 200 11.56 -25.51 -4.09
CA LEU A 200 11.88 -24.89 -5.38
C LEU A 200 12.77 -23.67 -5.21
N ASN A 201 13.83 -23.58 -6.01
CA ASN A 201 14.78 -22.46 -5.94
C ASN A 201 14.16 -21.14 -6.43
N VAL A 202 13.24 -21.22 -7.39
CA VAL A 202 12.51 -20.07 -7.95
C VAL A 202 11.61 -19.39 -6.93
N GLN A 203 11.24 -20.08 -5.84
CA GLN A 203 10.44 -19.47 -4.78
C GLN A 203 11.14 -18.26 -4.12
N ARG A 204 12.48 -18.19 -4.23
CA ARG A 204 13.32 -17.08 -3.77
C ARG A 204 13.62 -16.05 -4.87
N TYR A 205 12.77 -15.92 -5.89
CA TYR A 205 12.98 -15.00 -7.01
C TYR A 205 13.20 -13.53 -6.58
N HIS A 206 12.60 -13.11 -5.46
CA HIS A 206 12.83 -11.79 -4.87
C HIS A 206 14.32 -11.52 -4.59
N GLU A 207 15.08 -12.54 -4.17
CA GLU A 207 16.52 -12.41 -3.91
C GLU A 207 17.33 -12.08 -5.19
N TRP A 208 16.78 -12.35 -6.38
CA TRP A 208 17.46 -12.08 -7.65
C TRP A 208 17.53 -10.59 -7.97
N PHE A 209 16.56 -9.81 -7.48
CA PHE A 209 16.50 -8.36 -7.64
C PHE A 209 17.35 -7.65 -6.58
N GLY A 210 17.33 -8.15 -5.34
CA GLY A 210 18.12 -7.64 -4.22
C GLY A 210 17.64 -6.30 -3.65
N SER A 211 17.93 -6.03 -2.38
CA SER A 211 17.43 -4.84 -1.67
C SER A 211 17.86 -3.50 -2.30
N ARG A 212 19.06 -3.45 -2.89
CA ARG A 212 19.61 -2.22 -3.50
C ARG A 212 18.78 -1.72 -4.69
N VAL A 213 18.20 -2.62 -5.50
CA VAL A 213 17.36 -2.19 -6.62
C VAL A 213 16.01 -1.69 -6.12
N ILE A 214 15.49 -2.29 -5.04
CA ILE A 214 14.25 -1.84 -4.41
C ILE A 214 14.39 -0.42 -3.87
N ASP A 215 15.55 -0.09 -3.29
CA ASP A 215 15.85 1.29 -2.90
C ASP A 215 15.76 2.25 -4.10
N ARG A 216 16.29 1.85 -5.26
CA ARG A 216 16.16 2.63 -6.51
C ARG A 216 14.71 2.79 -6.97
N TRP A 217 13.87 1.77 -6.78
CA TRP A 217 12.45 1.85 -7.11
C TRP A 217 11.75 2.91 -6.27
N PHE A 218 12.02 2.92 -4.96
CA PHE A 218 11.47 3.93 -4.07
C PHE A 218 12.11 5.32 -4.24
N ASP A 219 13.36 5.42 -4.68
CA ASP A 219 13.98 6.70 -5.06
C ASP A 219 13.24 7.34 -6.24
N VAL A 220 12.96 6.57 -7.30
CA VAL A 220 12.19 7.04 -8.46
C VAL A 220 10.78 7.46 -8.03
N ALA A 221 10.08 6.62 -7.25
CA ALA A 221 8.77 6.95 -6.71
C ALA A 221 8.81 8.22 -5.82
N SER A 222 9.91 8.46 -5.10
CA SER A 222 10.11 9.65 -4.27
C SER A 222 10.30 10.91 -5.12
N ARG A 223 10.96 10.84 -6.28
CA ARG A 223 11.13 12.00 -7.18
C ARG A 223 9.81 12.48 -7.76
N ALA A 224 8.89 11.56 -8.04
CA ALA A 224 7.54 11.90 -8.47
C ALA A 224 6.78 12.75 -7.45
N SER A 225 7.22 12.85 -6.18
CA SER A 225 6.61 13.74 -5.17
C SER A 225 6.60 15.21 -5.56
N GLU A 226 7.48 15.64 -6.47
CA GLU A 226 7.56 17.04 -6.90
C GLU A 226 6.29 17.52 -7.62
N ILE A 227 5.52 16.61 -8.23
CA ILE A 227 4.22 16.93 -8.86
C ILE A 227 3.20 17.52 -7.86
N VAL A 228 3.36 17.19 -6.57
CA VAL A 228 2.50 17.66 -5.48
C VAL A 228 2.51 19.19 -5.39
N ARG A 229 3.65 19.83 -5.64
CA ARG A 229 3.71 21.30 -5.67
C ARG A 229 2.80 21.87 -6.76
N GLY A 230 2.70 21.20 -7.91
CA GLY A 230 1.77 21.55 -8.97
C GLY A 230 0.31 21.40 -8.55
N PHE A 231 -0.04 20.33 -7.82
CA PHE A 231 -1.40 20.13 -7.31
C PHE A 231 -1.83 21.25 -6.35
N VAL A 232 -0.96 21.63 -5.41
CA VAL A 232 -1.25 22.70 -4.44
C VAL A 232 -1.22 24.08 -5.11
N ALA A 233 -0.32 24.30 -6.08
CA ALA A 233 -0.27 25.54 -6.83
C ALA A 233 -1.57 25.80 -7.62
N ALA A 234 -2.12 24.75 -8.25
CA ALA A 234 -3.36 24.82 -9.03
C ALA A 234 -4.64 24.87 -8.18
N ASP A 235 -4.57 24.55 -6.89
CA ASP A 235 -5.73 24.57 -5.99
C ASP A 235 -5.89 25.93 -5.30
N ASP A 236 -7.13 26.41 -5.19
CA ASP A 236 -7.51 27.62 -4.48
C ASP A 236 -7.81 27.39 -2.99
N LEU A 237 -7.58 26.16 -2.49
CA LEU A 237 -7.88 25.69 -1.14
C LEU A 237 -9.34 25.92 -0.77
N LEU A 238 -10.22 25.47 -1.67
CA LEU A 238 -11.67 25.48 -1.48
C LEU A 238 -12.16 24.08 -1.13
N PRO A 239 -13.20 23.95 -0.29
CA PRO A 239 -13.78 22.65 -0.01
C PRO A 239 -14.40 22.07 -1.28
N LEU A 240 -14.27 20.76 -1.49
CA LEU A 240 -14.84 20.09 -2.67
C LEU A 240 -16.36 20.24 -2.75
N ASN A 241 -17.05 20.19 -1.61
CA ASN A 241 -18.49 20.46 -1.50
C ASN A 241 -18.89 20.74 -0.03
N ALA A 242 -20.18 20.94 0.22
CA ALA A 242 -20.69 21.28 1.56
C ALA A 242 -20.44 20.20 2.63
N ASN A 243 -20.27 18.93 2.24
CA ASN A 243 -20.05 17.81 3.15
C ASN A 243 -18.57 17.40 3.23
N VAL A 244 -17.75 17.86 2.28
CA VAL A 244 -16.34 17.46 2.14
C VAL A 244 -15.48 18.72 2.26
N LYS A 245 -14.87 18.89 3.44
CA LYS A 245 -14.20 20.15 3.81
C LYS A 245 -12.72 20.21 3.47
N TYR A 246 -12.20 19.17 2.82
CA TYR A 246 -10.86 19.16 2.23
C TYR A 246 -10.89 19.58 0.76
N SER A 247 -9.73 19.96 0.24
CA SER A 247 -9.51 20.46 -1.11
C SER A 247 -9.25 19.36 -2.12
N SER A 248 -9.17 19.74 -3.40
CA SER A 248 -8.83 18.83 -4.49
C SER A 248 -7.37 18.39 -4.47
N SER A 249 -6.47 19.23 -3.96
CA SER A 249 -5.03 18.98 -3.87
C SER A 249 -4.71 17.87 -2.88
N PHE A 250 -5.48 17.76 -1.80
CA PHE A 250 -5.42 16.60 -0.89
C PHE A 250 -5.72 15.31 -1.64
N VAL A 251 -6.86 15.24 -2.35
CA VAL A 251 -7.30 14.02 -3.04
C VAL A 251 -6.27 13.61 -4.09
N LYS A 252 -5.83 14.54 -4.95
CA LYS A 252 -4.79 14.27 -5.96
C LYS A 252 -3.48 13.80 -5.35
N THR A 253 -3.09 14.36 -4.21
CA THR A 253 -1.87 13.96 -3.51
C THR A 253 -2.00 12.55 -2.91
N ALA A 254 -3.13 12.23 -2.28
CA ALA A 254 -3.40 10.89 -1.76
C ALA A 254 -3.44 9.84 -2.88
N ASP A 255 -4.09 10.16 -4.01
CA ASP A 255 -4.14 9.30 -5.19
C ASP A 255 -2.75 9.07 -5.79
N ALA A 256 -1.92 10.12 -5.86
CA ALA A 256 -0.55 10.01 -6.37
C ALA A 256 0.36 9.19 -5.43
N ILE A 257 0.25 9.36 -4.11
CA ILE A 257 0.96 8.50 -3.14
C ILE A 257 0.51 7.05 -3.29
N ASN A 258 -0.80 6.82 -3.45
CA ASN A 258 -1.33 5.47 -3.65
C ASN A 258 -0.77 4.83 -4.93
N ALA A 259 -0.78 5.56 -6.05
CA ALA A 259 -0.38 5.06 -7.34
C ALA A 259 1.13 4.78 -7.44
N ASN A 260 1.98 5.66 -6.90
CA ASN A 260 3.43 5.56 -7.06
C ASN A 260 4.12 4.80 -5.93
N VAL A 261 3.56 4.83 -4.71
CA VAL A 261 4.25 4.35 -3.50
C VAL A 261 3.55 3.13 -2.92
N VAL A 262 2.25 3.23 -2.63
CA VAL A 262 1.49 2.14 -1.97
C VAL A 262 1.33 0.94 -2.90
N LYS A 263 0.97 1.16 -4.18
CA LYS A 263 0.86 0.07 -5.16
C LYS A 263 2.20 -0.62 -5.39
N LEU A 264 3.30 0.13 -5.44
CA LEU A 264 4.64 -0.45 -5.55
C LEU A 264 4.95 -1.33 -4.33
N TRP A 265 4.71 -0.84 -3.11
CA TRP A 265 4.90 -1.65 -1.89
C TRP A 265 4.07 -2.94 -1.89
N LEU A 266 2.79 -2.87 -2.28
CA LEU A 266 1.91 -4.03 -2.37
C LEU A 266 2.30 -4.98 -3.53
N LEU A 267 2.85 -4.48 -4.62
CA LEU A 267 3.34 -5.32 -5.71
C LEU A 267 4.49 -6.19 -5.20
N ILE A 268 5.43 -5.58 -4.47
CA ILE A 268 6.67 -6.23 -4.06
C ILE A 268 6.42 -7.36 -3.06
N GLU A 269 5.49 -7.19 -2.10
CA GLU A 269 5.24 -8.14 -1.00
C GLU A 269 6.53 -8.66 -0.35
N TRP A 270 7.52 -7.78 -0.21
CA TRP A 270 8.87 -8.21 0.11
C TRP A 270 8.92 -8.85 1.50
N PRO A 271 9.56 -10.02 1.66
CA PRO A 271 9.68 -10.67 2.96
C PRO A 271 10.64 -9.93 3.91
N GLU A 272 11.51 -9.06 3.38
CA GLU A 272 12.50 -8.33 4.16
C GLU A 272 12.01 -6.94 4.59
N HIS A 273 12.15 -6.66 5.89
CA HIS A 273 11.78 -5.39 6.51
C HIS A 273 12.59 -4.17 6.03
N ALA A 274 13.75 -4.38 5.40
CA ALA A 274 14.57 -3.31 4.85
C ALA A 274 13.76 -2.47 3.83
N CYS A 275 12.93 -3.13 3.02
CA CYS A 275 12.09 -2.46 2.02
C CYS A 275 10.99 -1.59 2.67
N SER A 276 10.56 -1.91 3.90
CA SER A 276 9.61 -1.09 4.65
C SER A 276 10.20 0.27 5.03
N PHE A 277 11.52 0.36 5.24
CA PHE A 277 12.17 1.65 5.50
C PHE A 277 12.17 2.53 4.26
N SER A 278 12.55 1.99 3.10
CA SER A 278 12.55 2.72 1.83
C SER A 278 11.14 3.19 1.44
N PHE A 279 10.14 2.35 1.69
CA PHE A 279 8.72 2.72 1.57
C PHE A 279 8.35 3.90 2.48
N ILE A 280 8.69 3.85 3.77
CA ILE A 280 8.35 4.92 4.72
C ILE A 280 9.11 6.21 4.41
N ASP A 281 10.38 6.13 4.03
CA ASP A 281 11.18 7.29 3.66
C ASP A 281 10.62 7.94 2.38
N CYS A 282 10.09 7.15 1.45
CA CYS A 282 9.32 7.66 0.31
C CYS A 282 8.05 8.39 0.76
N VAL A 283 7.19 7.76 1.57
CA VAL A 283 5.97 8.39 2.12
C VAL A 283 6.30 9.68 2.87
N HIS A 284 7.36 9.66 3.68
CA HIS A 284 7.89 10.81 4.39
C HIS A 284 8.21 11.98 3.45
N ARG A 285 8.87 11.71 2.32
CA ARG A 285 9.20 12.72 1.32
C ARG A 285 7.94 13.34 0.72
N TRP A 286 6.99 12.53 0.27
CA TRP A 286 5.73 12.99 -0.31
C TRP A 286 4.94 13.88 0.66
N VAL A 287 4.78 13.42 1.89
CA VAL A 287 4.08 14.13 2.96
C VAL A 287 4.78 15.45 3.32
N SER A 288 6.12 15.45 3.37
CA SER A 288 6.91 16.64 3.67
C SER A 288 6.76 17.70 2.57
N VAL A 289 6.81 17.28 1.31
CA VAL A 289 6.60 18.19 0.16
C VAL A 289 5.18 18.78 0.18
N TYR A 290 4.16 17.95 0.43
CA TYR A 290 2.78 18.42 0.54
C TYR A 290 2.60 19.43 1.68
N SER A 291 3.07 19.08 2.88
CA SER A 291 2.94 19.93 4.07
C SER A 291 3.62 21.29 3.86
N ALA A 292 4.83 21.29 3.31
CA ALA A 292 5.56 22.53 2.99
C ALA A 292 4.85 23.36 1.90
N ALA A 293 4.27 22.72 0.88
CA ALA A 293 3.54 23.40 -0.18
C ALA A 293 2.26 24.06 0.35
N ILE A 294 1.50 23.38 1.21
CA ILE A 294 0.31 23.93 1.87
C ILE A 294 0.69 25.13 2.74
N GLU A 295 1.74 25.02 3.56
CA GLU A 295 2.22 26.14 4.38
C GLU A 295 2.59 27.34 3.51
N SER A 296 3.37 27.12 2.45
CA SER A 296 3.78 28.17 1.53
C SER A 296 2.58 28.85 0.86
N LYS A 297 1.56 28.10 0.44
CA LYS A 297 0.32 28.63 -0.15
C LYS A 297 -0.45 29.50 0.84
N THR A 298 -0.49 29.10 2.12
CA THR A 298 -1.16 29.84 3.20
C THR A 298 -0.35 31.00 3.77
N GLU A 299 0.89 31.21 3.33
CA GLU A 299 1.77 32.26 3.86
C GLU A 299 1.25 33.68 3.58
N SER A 300 0.50 33.89 2.50
CA SER A 300 -0.18 35.17 2.24
C SER A 300 -1.23 35.48 3.31
N GLU A 301 -1.96 34.46 3.77
CA GLU A 301 -2.88 34.51 4.91
C GLU A 301 -2.14 34.58 6.26
N ARG A 302 -0.81 34.45 6.27
CA ARG A 302 0.00 34.76 7.46
C ARG A 302 0.36 36.24 7.50
N ARG A 303 0.62 36.85 6.34
CA ARG A 303 1.14 38.22 6.20
C ARG A 303 0.08 39.30 6.10
N SER A 304 -1.12 38.96 5.65
CA SER A 304 -2.24 39.91 5.51
C SER A 304 -2.75 40.29 6.90
N GLY A 305 -2.11 41.25 7.54
CA GLY A 305 -2.41 41.73 8.89
C GLY A 305 -3.52 42.78 8.92
N ASP A 306 -4.60 42.62 8.15
CA ASP A 306 -5.74 43.53 8.25
C ASP A 306 -6.60 43.14 9.45
N GLY A 307 -6.16 43.60 10.64
CA GLY A 307 -6.67 43.25 11.97
C GLY A 307 -8.09 43.72 12.27
N ASN A 308 -8.90 44.05 11.25
CA ASN A 308 -10.24 44.60 11.42
C ASN A 308 -11.37 43.61 11.12
N ASN A 309 -11.07 42.48 10.47
CA ASN A 309 -12.06 41.44 10.18
C ASN A 309 -11.84 40.22 11.08
N ALA A 310 -12.73 40.02 12.06
CA ALA A 310 -12.76 38.86 12.95
C ALA A 310 -13.09 37.51 12.26
N ALA A 311 -13.08 37.46 10.93
CA ALA A 311 -13.39 36.27 10.16
C ALA A 311 -12.11 35.47 9.86
N VAL A 312 -12.07 34.21 10.28
CA VAL A 312 -11.03 33.27 9.85
C VAL A 312 -11.18 33.03 8.36
N PRO A 313 -10.11 33.15 7.55
CA PRO A 313 -10.16 32.77 6.15
C PRO A 313 -10.57 31.30 6.01
N ALA A 314 -11.61 31.04 5.24
CA ALA A 314 -12.05 29.67 4.93
C ALA A 314 -10.89 28.81 4.39
N ARG A 315 -9.97 29.42 3.63
CA ARG A 315 -8.76 28.78 3.09
C ARG A 315 -7.84 28.20 4.16
N LEU A 316 -7.67 28.87 5.31
CA LEU A 316 -6.86 28.33 6.42
C LEU A 316 -7.53 27.11 7.05
N CYS A 317 -8.86 27.11 7.16
CA CYS A 317 -9.61 25.96 7.66
C CYS A 317 -9.49 24.76 6.71
N VAL A 318 -9.61 24.98 5.40
CA VAL A 318 -9.42 23.92 4.39
C VAL A 318 -8.00 23.36 4.43
N ALA A 319 -6.98 24.22 4.52
CA ALA A 319 -5.59 23.78 4.65
C ALA A 319 -5.34 22.89 5.88
N VAL A 320 -5.96 23.23 7.02
CA VAL A 320 -5.92 22.37 8.22
C VAL A 320 -6.63 21.04 7.97
N ASN A 321 -7.82 21.05 7.36
CA ASN A 321 -8.55 19.83 7.04
C ASN A 321 -7.74 18.92 6.10
N ASP A 322 -7.04 19.49 5.13
CA ASP A 322 -6.18 18.77 4.19
C ASP A 322 -5.01 18.07 4.89
N LEU A 323 -4.30 18.78 5.78
CA LEU A 323 -3.21 18.20 6.57
C LEU A 323 -3.72 17.09 7.48
N MET A 324 -4.92 17.25 8.04
CA MET A 324 -5.56 16.18 8.82
C MET A 324 -6.00 14.99 7.97
N GLY A 325 -6.48 15.24 6.75
CA GLY A 325 -6.77 14.19 5.78
C GLY A 325 -5.52 13.35 5.47
N ILE A 326 -4.38 14.01 5.22
CA ILE A 326 -3.09 13.31 5.04
C ILE A 326 -2.67 12.57 6.32
N LEU A 327 -2.86 13.16 7.51
CA LEU A 327 -2.56 12.50 8.78
C LEU A 327 -3.34 11.18 8.90
N MET A 328 -4.65 11.21 8.64
CA MET A 328 -5.49 10.01 8.67
C MET A 328 -5.09 9.01 7.59
N TYR A 329 -4.74 9.47 6.40
CA TYR A 329 -4.27 8.61 5.31
C TYR A 329 -2.98 7.87 5.67
N VAL A 330 -2.00 8.57 6.27
CA VAL A 330 -0.76 7.93 6.77
C VAL A 330 -1.04 6.95 7.91
N GLN A 331 -2.02 7.24 8.78
CA GLN A 331 -2.46 6.27 9.79
C GLN A 331 -3.08 5.00 9.18
N GLN A 332 -3.83 5.12 8.08
CA GLN A 332 -4.33 3.96 7.35
C GLN A 332 -3.19 3.14 6.73
N ILE A 333 -2.17 3.80 6.18
CA ILE A 333 -0.95 3.13 5.70
C ILE A 333 -0.27 2.38 6.85
N ARG A 334 -0.14 2.99 8.04
CA ARG A 334 0.41 2.34 9.23
C ARG A 334 -0.37 1.07 9.58
N SER A 335 -1.70 1.11 9.57
CA SER A 335 -2.52 -0.08 9.83
C SER A 335 -2.20 -1.22 8.86
N LYS A 336 -2.11 -0.93 7.56
CA LYS A 336 -1.77 -1.93 6.54
C LYS A 336 -0.37 -2.53 6.73
N ILE A 337 0.60 -1.72 7.14
CA ILE A 337 1.94 -2.23 7.47
C ILE A 337 1.86 -3.17 8.68
N VAL A 338 1.15 -2.77 9.75
CA VAL A 338 0.99 -3.61 10.95
C VAL A 338 0.36 -4.95 10.59
N ASP A 339 -0.69 -4.95 9.77
CA ASP A 339 -1.36 -6.18 9.31
C ASP A 339 -0.39 -7.09 8.53
N SER A 340 0.46 -6.52 7.66
CA SER A 340 1.50 -7.25 6.94
C SER A 340 2.55 -7.88 7.87
N TYR A 341 2.98 -7.16 8.91
CA TYR A 341 3.93 -7.66 9.91
C TYR A 341 3.33 -8.76 10.78
N LEU A 342 2.05 -8.64 11.16
CA LEU A 342 1.33 -9.67 11.92
C LEU A 342 1.20 -10.99 11.15
N GLY A 343 1.06 -10.93 9.82
CA GLY A 343 1.05 -12.11 8.96
C GLY A 343 2.44 -12.73 8.71
N SER A 344 3.52 -12.03 9.05
CA SER A 344 4.89 -12.49 8.79
C SER A 344 5.43 -13.44 9.87
N ARG A 345 6.32 -14.37 9.49
CA ARG A 345 7.01 -15.29 10.43
C ARG A 345 7.82 -14.55 11.52
N GLN A 346 8.18 -13.28 11.31
CA GLN A 346 9.01 -12.49 12.23
C GLN A 346 8.19 -11.69 13.27
N GLY A 347 6.87 -11.53 13.05
CA GLY A 347 5.95 -10.83 13.95
C GLY A 347 6.28 -9.35 14.17
N LEU A 348 5.67 -8.75 15.20
CA LEU A 348 5.81 -7.31 15.51
C LEU A 348 7.18 -6.90 16.08
N THR A 349 8.08 -7.85 16.39
CA THR A 349 9.34 -7.56 17.08
C THR A 349 10.23 -6.58 16.30
N ARG A 350 10.18 -6.60 14.96
CA ARG A 350 10.93 -5.69 14.08
C ARG A 350 10.11 -4.47 13.62
N PHE A 351 8.84 -4.37 14.01
CA PHE A 351 8.01 -3.22 13.69
C PHE A 351 8.43 -1.96 14.47
N GLY A 352 9.13 -2.09 15.59
CA GLY A 352 9.55 -0.94 16.42
C GLY A 352 10.32 0.14 15.64
N ASP A 353 11.29 -0.25 14.82
CA ASP A 353 12.10 0.72 14.04
C ASP A 353 11.28 1.41 12.95
N VAL A 354 10.37 0.65 12.33
CA VAL A 354 9.41 1.12 11.32
C VAL A 354 8.41 2.08 11.95
N GLU A 355 7.95 1.78 13.17
CA GLU A 355 7.04 2.62 13.94
C GLU A 355 7.68 3.96 14.32
N VAL A 356 8.94 3.97 14.72
CA VAL A 356 9.68 5.20 15.02
C VAL A 356 9.72 6.12 13.80
N ARG A 357 10.02 5.58 12.61
CA ARG A 357 10.03 6.36 11.37
C ARG A 357 8.65 6.87 11.00
N LEU A 358 7.62 6.02 11.07
CA LEU A 358 6.23 6.45 10.86
C LEU A 358 5.81 7.56 11.83
N HIS A 359 6.25 7.49 13.09
CA HIS A 359 5.97 8.53 14.08
C HIS A 359 6.64 9.86 13.70
N SER A 360 7.84 9.83 13.11
CA SER A 360 8.49 11.01 12.54
C SER A 360 7.67 11.62 11.40
N VAL A 361 7.15 10.79 10.48
CA VAL A 361 6.27 11.25 9.39
C VAL A 361 5.02 11.94 9.93
N LEU A 362 4.34 11.30 10.88
CA LEU A 362 3.17 11.87 11.56
C LEU A 362 3.53 13.16 12.31
N GLY A 363 4.73 13.23 12.89
CA GLY A 363 5.25 14.40 13.58
C GLY A 363 5.36 15.64 12.68
N ILE A 364 5.82 15.47 11.44
CA ILE A 364 5.92 16.58 10.47
C ILE A 364 4.55 17.12 10.08
N ILE A 365 3.60 16.24 9.80
CA ILE A 365 2.22 16.64 9.49
C ILE A 365 1.62 17.38 10.68
N ASN A 366 1.77 16.83 11.88
CA ASN A 366 1.26 17.44 13.10
C ASN A 366 1.89 18.81 13.36
N ALA A 367 3.21 18.95 13.19
CA ALA A 367 3.88 20.23 13.36
C ALA A 367 3.37 21.28 12.37
N SER A 368 3.10 20.88 11.12
CA SER A 368 2.55 21.77 10.11
C SER A 368 1.11 22.18 10.41
N LYS A 369 0.27 21.20 10.74
CA LYS A 369 -1.10 21.41 11.20
C LYS A 369 -1.15 22.36 12.39
N ASP A 370 -0.36 22.10 13.44
CA ASP A 370 -0.35 22.89 14.67
C ASP A 370 0.07 24.34 14.40
N ARG A 371 1.04 24.57 13.50
CA ARG A 371 1.39 25.94 13.05
C ARG A 371 0.20 26.65 12.40
N LEU A 372 -0.57 25.98 11.56
CA LEU A 372 -1.76 26.59 10.94
C LEU A 372 -2.88 26.83 11.96
N LEU A 373 -3.10 25.91 12.91
CA LEU A 373 -4.04 26.11 14.01
C LEU A 373 -3.67 27.33 14.85
N ASP A 374 -2.38 27.51 15.15
CA ASP A 374 -1.87 28.69 15.87
C ASP A 374 -2.12 29.99 15.10
N ILE A 375 -1.97 29.99 13.77
CA ILE A 375 -2.29 31.16 12.93
C ILE A 375 -3.79 31.48 12.98
N ILE A 376 -4.65 30.45 12.89
CA ILE A 376 -6.11 30.62 13.02
C ILE A 376 -6.46 31.27 14.36
N VAL A 377 -5.90 30.75 15.46
CA VAL A 377 -6.14 31.31 16.80
C VAL A 377 -5.58 32.72 16.89
N TRP A 378 -4.36 32.97 16.41
CA TRP A 378 -3.74 34.29 16.41
C TRP A 378 -4.57 35.33 15.64
N ARG A 379 -5.23 34.96 14.54
CA ARG A 379 -6.13 35.88 13.80
C ARG A 379 -7.43 36.18 14.55
N LEU A 380 -7.87 35.28 15.42
CA LEU A 380 -9.09 35.46 16.21
C LEU A 380 -8.89 36.38 17.42
N LEU A 381 -7.69 36.40 18.02
CA LEU A 381 -7.41 37.14 19.26
C LEU A 381 -7.52 38.67 19.12
N PRO A 382 -7.03 39.33 18.05
CA PRO A 382 -7.16 40.78 17.87
C PRO A 382 -8.61 41.28 17.82
N GLY A 383 -9.57 40.43 17.45
CA GLY A 383 -11.00 40.77 17.54
C GLY A 383 -11.57 40.73 18.97
N VAL A 384 -10.87 40.04 19.88
CA VAL A 384 -11.27 39.77 21.26
C VAL A 384 -10.61 40.75 22.24
N GLU A 385 -9.30 41.03 22.09
CA GLU A 385 -8.55 41.88 23.03
C GLU A 385 -9.12 43.30 23.19
N PRO A 386 -9.44 44.06 22.11
CA PRO A 386 -9.99 45.41 22.23
C PRO A 386 -11.42 45.42 22.79
N ARG A 387 -12.17 44.33 22.60
CA ARG A 387 -13.51 44.18 23.19
C ARG A 387 -13.41 43.88 24.68
N LEU A 388 -12.45 43.05 25.07
CA LEU A 388 -12.15 42.81 26.49
C LEU A 388 -11.68 44.10 27.16
N ASP A 389 -10.82 44.90 26.53
CA ASP A 389 -10.39 46.19 27.08
C ASP A 389 -11.54 47.20 27.22
N ARG A 390 -12.52 47.19 26.30
CA ARG A 390 -13.75 47.98 26.42
C ARG A 390 -14.61 47.57 27.62
N VAL A 391 -14.81 46.27 27.82
CA VAL A 391 -15.50 45.74 29.02
C VAL A 391 -14.83 46.20 30.32
N LEU A 392 -13.49 46.26 30.34
CA LEU A 392 -12.71 46.65 31.52
C LEU A 392 -12.69 48.17 31.77
N SER A 393 -12.90 48.98 30.73
CA SER A 393 -12.87 50.45 30.77
C SER A 393 -14.25 51.13 30.76
N ALA A 394 -15.32 50.34 30.69
CA ALA A 394 -16.69 50.83 30.71
C ALA A 394 -16.99 51.65 31.98
N GLN A 395 -17.53 52.86 31.79
CA GLN A 395 -17.83 53.81 32.87
C GLN A 395 -19.18 53.58 33.55
N THR A 396 -20.06 52.76 32.94
CA THR A 396 -21.41 52.44 33.46
C THR A 396 -21.68 50.95 33.33
N THR A 397 -22.56 50.43 34.19
CA THR A 397 -23.01 49.02 34.13
C THR A 397 -23.73 48.69 32.83
N LEU A 398 -24.54 49.60 32.29
CA LEU A 398 -25.24 49.40 31.02
C LEU A 398 -24.27 49.30 29.82
N ALA A 399 -23.25 50.18 29.77
CA ALA A 399 -22.23 50.12 28.72
C ALA A 399 -21.41 48.83 28.80
N GLN A 400 -21.10 48.39 30.03
CA GLN A 400 -20.43 47.13 30.26
C GLN A 400 -21.25 45.93 29.76
N GLU A 401 -22.53 45.84 30.10
CA GLU A 401 -23.39 44.74 29.65
C GLU A 401 -23.41 44.66 28.11
N ALA A 402 -23.54 45.81 27.44
CA ALA A 402 -23.50 45.88 25.98
C ALA A 402 -22.16 45.42 25.39
N ASP A 403 -21.03 45.78 26.00
CA ASP A 403 -19.69 45.36 25.56
C ASP A 403 -19.44 43.86 25.84
N VAL A 404 -19.94 43.33 26.96
CA VAL A 404 -19.90 41.89 27.27
C VAL A 404 -20.70 41.10 26.25
N ASP A 405 -21.93 41.53 25.93
CA ASP A 405 -22.75 40.91 24.90
C ASP A 405 -22.09 41.00 23.51
N GLY A 406 -21.44 42.12 23.22
CA GLY A 406 -20.67 42.31 21.99
C GLY A 406 -19.47 41.35 21.89
N LEU A 407 -18.77 41.11 23.00
CA LEU A 407 -17.67 40.15 23.09
C LEU A 407 -18.16 38.72 22.89
N LEU A 408 -19.17 38.29 23.65
CA LEU A 408 -19.73 36.93 23.60
C LEU A 408 -20.31 36.61 22.21
N ARG A 409 -21.02 37.56 21.57
CA ARG A 409 -21.50 37.39 20.19
C ARG A 409 -20.36 37.24 19.19
N SER A 410 -19.27 37.99 19.35
CA SER A 410 -18.09 37.86 18.49
C SER A 410 -17.49 36.46 18.58
N ILE A 411 -17.25 36.00 19.80
CA ILE A 411 -16.64 34.68 20.04
C ILE A 411 -17.56 33.58 19.53
N THR A 412 -18.86 33.68 19.80
CA THR A 412 -19.86 32.72 19.29
C THR A 412 -19.88 32.68 17.76
N ALA A 413 -19.86 33.83 17.08
CA ALA A 413 -19.82 33.91 15.62
C ALA A 413 -18.54 33.28 15.05
N CYS A 414 -17.38 33.56 15.66
CA CYS A 414 -16.10 32.96 15.26
C CYS A 414 -16.13 31.44 15.41
N VAL A 415 -16.56 30.94 16.57
CA VAL A 415 -16.63 29.50 16.82
C VAL A 415 -17.64 28.82 15.89
N THR A 416 -18.78 29.44 15.61
CA THR A 416 -19.77 28.93 14.65
C THR A 416 -19.19 28.85 13.24
N SER A 417 -18.42 29.87 12.83
CA SER A 417 -17.73 29.86 11.53
C SER A 417 -16.66 28.77 11.45
N LEU A 418 -15.86 28.58 12.50
CA LEU A 418 -14.90 27.49 12.59
C LEU A 418 -15.59 26.13 12.47
N ARG A 419 -16.71 25.92 13.16
CA ARG A 419 -17.47 24.66 13.11
C ARG A 419 -17.99 24.34 11.70
N ALA A 420 -18.41 25.37 10.97
CA ALA A 420 -18.88 25.24 9.60
C ALA A 420 -17.74 24.80 8.66
N ASN A 421 -16.53 25.34 8.83
CA ASN A 421 -15.42 25.17 7.89
C ASN A 421 -14.40 24.09 8.27
N LEU A 422 -14.33 23.66 9.54
CA LEU A 422 -13.39 22.64 10.02
C LEU A 422 -14.05 21.27 10.18
N GLU A 423 -13.26 20.23 9.96
CA GLU A 423 -13.60 18.87 10.37
C GLU A 423 -13.67 18.72 11.89
N ALA A 424 -14.37 17.70 12.38
CA ALA A 424 -14.67 17.57 13.82
C ALA A 424 -13.42 17.59 14.70
N GLU A 425 -12.39 16.82 14.33
CA GLU A 425 -11.15 16.73 15.09
C GLU A 425 -10.31 18.02 14.98
N ALA A 426 -10.31 18.67 13.82
CA ALA A 426 -9.65 19.96 13.60
C ALA A 426 -10.28 21.06 14.46
N PHE A 427 -11.62 21.07 14.49
CA PHE A 427 -12.42 21.99 15.27
C PHE A 427 -12.12 21.85 16.77
N GLU A 428 -12.13 20.61 17.28
CA GLU A 428 -11.75 20.30 18.67
C GLU A 428 -10.35 20.82 19.01
N ALA A 429 -9.37 20.58 18.14
CA ALA A 429 -7.99 21.05 18.35
C ALA A 429 -7.90 22.59 18.39
N VAL A 430 -8.55 23.31 17.45
CA VAL A 430 -8.61 24.77 17.48
C VAL A 430 -9.29 25.27 18.75
N LEU A 431 -10.39 24.65 19.18
CA LEU A 431 -11.12 25.08 20.37
C LEU A 431 -10.27 24.99 21.64
N VAL A 432 -9.52 23.90 21.80
CA VAL A 432 -8.61 23.74 22.95
C VAL A 432 -7.54 24.83 22.96
N LEU A 433 -6.94 25.13 21.79
CA LEU A 433 -5.93 26.17 21.66
C LEU A 433 -6.53 27.57 21.91
N LEU A 434 -7.68 27.87 21.33
CA LEU A 434 -8.39 29.13 21.51
C LEU A 434 -8.75 29.34 22.99
N TRP A 435 -9.30 28.31 23.65
CA TRP A 435 -9.64 28.35 25.07
C TRP A 435 -8.41 28.62 25.96
N ALA A 436 -7.29 27.97 25.68
CA ALA A 436 -6.05 28.17 26.43
C ALA A 436 -5.53 29.62 26.28
N LYS A 437 -5.55 30.17 25.07
CA LYS A 437 -5.13 31.56 24.81
C LYS A 437 -6.08 32.57 25.44
N LEU A 438 -7.40 32.39 25.31
CA LEU A 438 -8.40 33.26 25.95
C LEU A 438 -8.29 33.25 27.47
N THR A 439 -8.08 32.07 28.08
CA THR A 439 -7.86 31.95 29.52
C THR A 439 -6.60 32.70 29.96
N THR A 440 -5.55 32.67 29.14
CA THR A 440 -4.30 33.41 29.39
C THR A 440 -4.54 34.92 29.33
N LEU A 441 -5.27 35.40 28.32
CA LEU A 441 -5.65 36.81 28.21
C LEU A 441 -6.49 37.26 29.40
N LEU A 442 -7.48 36.48 29.83
CA LEU A 442 -8.29 36.79 31.01
C LEU A 442 -7.43 36.90 32.29
N LYS A 443 -6.49 35.97 32.49
CA LYS A 443 -5.54 36.03 33.63
C LYS A 443 -4.67 37.29 33.59
N GLN A 444 -4.18 37.66 32.42
CA GLN A 444 -3.42 38.90 32.24
C GLN A 444 -4.29 40.14 32.55
N SER A 445 -5.53 40.17 32.08
CA SER A 445 -6.48 41.24 32.37
C SER A 445 -6.82 41.34 33.86
N ILE A 446 -7.00 40.22 34.56
CA ILE A 446 -7.18 40.17 36.03
C ILE A 446 -5.96 40.80 36.73
N SER A 447 -4.75 40.42 36.32
CA SER A 447 -3.52 40.94 36.89
C SER A 447 -3.38 42.44 36.67
N ARG A 448 -3.67 42.93 35.45
CA ARG A 448 -3.69 44.37 35.11
C ARG A 448 -4.72 45.16 35.91
N LEU A 449 -5.91 44.60 36.12
CA LEU A 449 -6.92 45.23 36.98
C LEU A 449 -6.43 45.30 38.42
N ARG A 450 -5.85 44.22 38.96
CA ARG A 450 -5.33 44.17 40.34
C ARG A 450 -4.24 45.22 40.59
N THR A 451 -3.36 45.47 39.62
CA THR A 451 -2.34 46.52 39.73
C THR A 451 -2.93 47.94 39.63
N ARG A 452 -3.95 48.17 38.80
CA ARG A 452 -4.65 49.47 38.70
C ARG A 452 -5.53 49.79 39.92
N CYS A 453 -6.15 48.79 40.53
CA CYS A 453 -7.09 48.95 41.63
C CYS A 453 -6.45 49.36 42.97
N GLY A 454 -5.12 49.45 43.07
CA GLY A 454 -4.43 49.97 44.25
C GLY A 454 -4.66 51.47 44.52
N ILE A 455 -5.31 52.20 43.60
CA ILE A 455 -5.42 53.68 43.62
C ILE A 455 -6.85 54.18 43.92
N ASP A 456 -7.93 53.49 43.51
CA ASP A 456 -9.31 53.91 43.83
C ASP A 456 -10.34 52.78 43.71
N ALA A 457 -10.78 52.18 44.82
CA ALA A 457 -11.60 50.95 44.83
C ALA A 457 -13.04 51.13 44.30
N ARG A 458 -13.58 52.36 44.27
CA ARG A 458 -14.98 52.61 43.87
C ARG A 458 -15.18 52.70 42.35
N ALA A 459 -14.16 53.11 41.61
CA ALA A 459 -14.21 53.25 40.15
C ALA A 459 -14.21 51.91 39.38
N TYR A 460 -13.77 50.81 40.01
CA TYR A 460 -13.57 49.53 39.35
C TYR A 460 -14.62 48.46 39.67
N SER A 461 -15.65 48.77 40.48
CA SER A 461 -16.74 47.83 40.80
C SER A 461 -17.44 47.31 39.54
N ALA A 462 -17.62 48.20 38.54
CA ALA A 462 -18.06 47.83 37.20
C ALA A 462 -17.06 46.85 36.57
N SER A 463 -15.79 47.22 36.37
CA SER A 463 -14.79 46.36 35.70
C SER A 463 -14.68 44.93 36.28
N PHE A 464 -14.80 44.77 37.60
CA PHE A 464 -14.85 43.45 38.25
C PHE A 464 -16.14 42.68 37.94
N LEU A 465 -17.30 43.35 37.93
CA LEU A 465 -18.58 42.76 37.58
C LEU A 465 -18.56 42.23 36.13
N GLY A 466 -18.11 43.05 35.17
CA GLY A 466 -18.05 42.66 33.76
C GLY A 466 -17.13 41.48 33.52
N LEU A 467 -15.96 41.47 34.17
CA LEU A 467 -15.05 40.34 34.09
C LEU A 467 -15.67 39.07 34.72
N SER A 468 -16.39 39.20 35.84
CA SER A 468 -17.11 38.07 36.45
C SER A 468 -18.16 37.49 35.50
N VAL A 469 -18.94 38.34 34.82
CA VAL A 469 -19.91 37.91 33.82
C VAL A 469 -19.23 37.23 32.64
N VAL A 470 -18.13 37.79 32.11
CA VAL A 470 -17.36 37.16 31.02
C VAL A 470 -16.87 35.78 31.44
N ILE A 471 -16.29 35.64 32.65
CA ILE A 471 -15.80 34.35 33.16
C ILE A 471 -16.92 33.31 33.28
N GLN A 472 -18.12 33.72 33.70
CA GLN A 472 -19.26 32.82 33.85
C GLN A 472 -19.91 32.42 32.51
N GLN A 473 -19.94 33.34 31.53
CA GLN A 473 -20.66 33.14 30.27
C GLN A 473 -19.77 32.62 29.14
N LEU A 474 -18.46 32.89 29.17
CA LEU A 474 -17.51 32.45 28.14
C LEU A 474 -17.52 30.92 27.91
N PRO A 475 -17.54 30.04 28.95
CA PRO A 475 -17.62 28.60 28.73
C PRO A 475 -18.82 28.17 27.87
N LYS A 476 -19.95 28.88 27.97
CA LYS A 476 -21.18 28.57 27.21
C LYS A 476 -21.01 28.79 25.70
N CYS A 477 -20.06 29.64 25.30
CA CYS A 477 -19.73 29.86 23.89
C CYS A 477 -18.97 28.66 23.27
N PHE A 478 -18.41 27.80 24.12
CA PHE A 478 -17.61 26.62 23.71
C PHE A 478 -18.39 25.30 23.89
N THR A 479 -19.59 25.33 24.48
CA THR A 479 -20.43 24.14 24.64
C THR A 479 -21.26 23.89 23.38
N PHE A 480 -20.78 23.00 22.50
CA PHE A 480 -21.57 22.46 21.38
C PHE A 480 -22.06 21.04 21.70
N LYS A 481 -23.26 20.69 21.22
CA LYS A 481 -23.74 19.31 21.31
C LYS A 481 -22.82 18.40 20.49
N GLY A 482 -22.22 17.39 21.13
CA GLY A 482 -21.37 16.37 20.49
C GLY A 482 -19.86 16.50 20.71
N LEU A 483 -19.39 17.48 21.48
CA LEU A 483 -17.97 17.54 21.91
C LEU A 483 -17.62 16.35 22.82
N ARG A 484 -16.48 15.70 22.57
CA ARG A 484 -16.01 14.55 23.40
C ARG A 484 -15.59 14.95 24.82
N ARG A 485 -15.34 16.25 25.09
CA ARG A 485 -15.01 16.77 26.43
C ARG A 485 -15.78 18.06 26.73
N PRO A 486 -16.56 18.14 27.82
CA PRO A 486 -17.02 19.42 28.32
C PRO A 486 -15.82 20.21 28.85
N PHE A 487 -15.71 21.49 28.47
CA PHE A 487 -14.72 22.42 29.01
C PHE A 487 -15.05 22.77 30.47
N SER A 488 -14.83 21.84 31.40
CA SER A 488 -14.95 22.07 32.85
C SER A 488 -13.57 22.37 33.45
N GLY A 489 -12.94 23.47 33.01
CA GLY A 489 -11.74 23.98 33.65
C GLY A 489 -12.13 24.95 34.77
N ARG A 490 -11.93 24.55 36.04
CA ARG A 490 -12.05 25.48 37.18
C ARG A 490 -11.09 26.65 36.99
N LEU A 491 -11.63 27.85 36.75
CA LEU A 491 -10.94 29.13 37.01
C LEU A 491 -10.89 29.38 38.54
N GLY A 492 -10.37 28.41 39.29
CA GLY A 492 -10.21 28.48 40.74
C GLY A 492 -8.75 28.71 41.07
N GLY A 493 -8.41 29.93 41.46
CA GLY A 493 -7.10 30.39 41.91
C GLY A 493 -7.14 31.88 42.20
#